data_AF-A0AAW2NPE4-F1
#
_entry.id   AF-A0AAW2NPE4-F1
#
_cell.length_a   1.000
_cell.length_b   1.000
_cell.length_c   1.000
_cell.angle_alpha   90.00
_cell.angle_beta   90.00
_cell.angle_gamma   90.00
#
_symmetry.space_group_name_H-M   'P 1'
#
loop_
_entity.id
_entity.type
_entity.pdbx_description
1 polymer ?
#
loop_
_entity_poly.entity_id
_entity_poly.type
_entity_poly.pdbx_seq_one_letter_code
_entity_poly.pdbx_strand_id
1 'polypeptide(L)'
;MESVLKAQRGGESVLDMSPRWTVGGGVEDVYGEDRATENQLVTPWTVSVASGYSLLRDPHHNKGLAFNEKERDAHYLRGLLPPAIISQELQEKKLMHSLRQYDLPLHKYMAMMELESKIPLEETRKKIWLVDSKGLIVNSRKESLQHFKKPWAHEHEPVHNLLDAVKAIKPTALIGTSGVGKTFTKEVVEAIASFNQKPLIMALSNPTSQSECTAEEAYTWTEGRAIFASGSPFDPVEFNGKSFVPGQANNAYIFPGLGFGLVISGAIRVHDDMLLAASEALAGQVTDEHCDKGMIYPPLSNIRKISAHIAASVAAKAYELGLATRLPRPSDLVKYAESCMYTPSYRSYR
;
A
#
# COMPACT_ATOMS: atom_id res chain seq x y z
N MET A 1 17.68 -54.88 -55.88
CA MET A 1 18.04 -54.08 -57.07
C MET A 1 17.46 -52.68 -56.90
N GLU A 2 17.82 -51.74 -57.76
CA GLU A 2 17.58 -50.28 -57.72
C GLU A 2 16.12 -49.82 -57.42
N SER A 3 15.80 -48.56 -57.09
CA SER A 3 16.50 -47.25 -57.11
C SER A 3 16.02 -46.40 -55.90
N VAL A 4 16.68 -45.39 -55.31
CA VAL A 4 17.65 -44.33 -55.69
C VAL A 4 17.00 -43.06 -56.29
N LEU A 5 17.45 -41.87 -55.85
CA LEU A 5 17.05 -40.48 -56.22
C LEU A 5 15.77 -39.92 -55.52
N LYS A 6 15.66 -38.61 -55.16
CA LYS A 6 16.67 -37.54 -55.02
C LYS A 6 16.26 -36.43 -54.04
N ALA A 7 17.25 -35.62 -53.66
CA ALA A 7 17.23 -34.53 -52.69
C ALA A 7 16.39 -33.28 -53.01
N GLN A 8 16.12 -32.52 -51.93
CA GLN A 8 15.85 -31.08 -51.80
C GLN A 8 16.15 -30.16 -53.02
N ARG A 9 15.27 -29.18 -53.30
CA ARG A 9 15.48 -27.73 -53.01
C ARG A 9 14.39 -26.82 -53.63
N GLY A 10 14.11 -25.69 -52.95
CA GLY A 10 13.31 -24.55 -53.45
C GLY A 10 11.79 -24.68 -53.25
N GLY A 11 11.05 -23.62 -52.92
CA GLY A 11 11.50 -22.26 -52.54
C GLY A 11 10.35 -21.25 -52.53
N GLU A 12 9.91 -20.85 -51.32
CA GLU A 12 9.07 -19.68 -50.98
C GLU A 12 7.81 -19.36 -51.80
N SER A 13 6.64 -19.37 -51.15
CA SER A 13 5.72 -18.22 -51.22
C SER A 13 4.87 -18.10 -49.94
N VAL A 14 4.33 -16.90 -49.73
CA VAL A 14 3.59 -16.43 -48.55
C VAL A 14 2.26 -17.17 -48.36
N LEU A 15 1.70 -17.13 -47.14
CA LEU A 15 0.36 -17.59 -46.68
C LEU A 15 0.31 -18.98 -46.01
N ASP A 16 0.82 -19.07 -44.77
CA ASP A 16 0.14 -19.87 -43.73
C ASP A 16 0.41 -19.33 -42.31
N MET A 17 -0.41 -18.37 -41.86
CA MET A 17 -0.44 -17.93 -40.45
C MET A 17 -1.50 -18.72 -39.69
N SER A 18 -1.14 -19.88 -39.15
CA SER A 18 -2.04 -20.71 -38.34
C SER A 18 -2.27 -20.10 -36.94
N PRO A 19 -3.50 -19.67 -36.58
CA PRO A 19 -3.74 -18.89 -35.37
C PRO A 19 -4.12 -19.78 -34.17
N ARG A 20 -3.15 -20.52 -33.59
CA ARG A 20 -3.39 -21.40 -32.43
C ARG A 20 -2.30 -21.34 -31.36
N TRP A 21 -2.21 -20.20 -30.66
CA TRP A 21 -1.53 -20.09 -29.35
C TRP A 21 -2.37 -19.29 -28.33
N THR A 22 -3.69 -19.46 -28.37
CA THR A 22 -4.56 -19.16 -27.23
C THR A 22 -4.38 -20.24 -26.16
N VAL A 23 -4.11 -19.86 -24.92
CA VAL A 23 -3.96 -20.80 -23.80
C VAL A 23 -5.35 -21.17 -23.27
N GLY A 24 -6.05 -22.02 -24.02
CA GLY A 24 -7.35 -22.61 -23.66
C GLY A 24 -7.25 -24.13 -23.61
N GLY A 25 -6.95 -24.68 -22.43
CA GLY A 25 -6.74 -26.13 -22.22
C GLY A 25 -8.02 -26.92 -21.94
N GLY A 26 -9.13 -26.56 -22.59
CA GLY A 26 -10.44 -27.21 -22.43
C GLY A 26 -10.75 -28.19 -23.56
N VAL A 27 -11.72 -29.09 -23.35
CA VAL A 27 -12.28 -29.91 -24.44
C VAL A 27 -13.50 -29.17 -24.98
N GLU A 28 -13.28 -28.42 -26.05
CA GLU A 28 -14.33 -27.73 -26.83
C GLU A 28 -15.39 -28.73 -27.33
N ASP A 29 -16.65 -28.32 -27.30
CA ASP A 29 -17.76 -29.08 -27.88
C ASP A 29 -18.04 -28.71 -29.35
N VAL A 30 -19.13 -29.22 -29.92
CA VAL A 30 -19.51 -29.00 -31.33
C VAL A 30 -19.79 -27.52 -31.65
N TYR A 31 -20.03 -26.68 -30.65
CA TYR A 31 -20.24 -25.23 -30.78
C TYR A 31 -19.04 -24.41 -30.28
N GLY A 32 -18.00 -25.05 -29.73
CA GLY A 32 -16.80 -24.40 -29.22
C GLY A 32 -16.86 -24.01 -27.74
N GLU A 33 -17.81 -24.54 -26.96
CA GLU A 33 -17.96 -24.19 -25.54
C GLU A 33 -17.17 -25.13 -24.61
N ASP A 34 -16.59 -24.59 -23.52
CA ASP A 34 -15.67 -25.31 -22.63
C ASP A 34 -16.39 -26.12 -21.54
N ARG A 35 -16.61 -27.40 -21.83
CA ARG A 35 -17.25 -28.35 -20.90
C ARG A 35 -16.37 -28.77 -19.72
N ALA A 36 -15.09 -28.36 -19.65
CA ALA A 36 -14.24 -28.67 -18.50
C ALA A 36 -14.64 -27.89 -17.23
N THR A 37 -15.34 -26.76 -17.39
CA THR A 37 -15.85 -25.97 -16.25
C THR A 37 -17.22 -26.45 -15.76
N GLU A 38 -18.10 -26.90 -16.66
CA GLU A 38 -19.44 -27.42 -16.32
C GLU A 38 -19.42 -28.65 -15.42
N ASN A 39 -18.39 -29.50 -15.55
CA ASN A 39 -18.24 -30.74 -14.79
C ASN A 39 -17.65 -30.54 -13.38
N GLN A 40 -17.47 -29.30 -12.92
CA GLN A 40 -16.95 -29.00 -11.59
C GLN A 40 -18.03 -29.14 -10.51
N LEU A 41 -17.68 -29.78 -9.38
CA LEU A 41 -18.60 -30.00 -8.26
C LEU A 41 -18.92 -28.68 -7.55
N VAL A 42 -20.12 -28.14 -7.80
CA VAL A 42 -20.65 -26.97 -7.10
C VAL A 42 -21.13 -27.32 -5.68
N THR A 43 -20.89 -26.43 -4.72
CA THR A 43 -21.45 -26.57 -3.37
C THR A 43 -22.96 -26.26 -3.39
N PRO A 44 -23.84 -27.16 -2.91
CA PRO A 44 -25.28 -26.93 -2.86
C PRO A 44 -25.64 -25.99 -1.68
N TRP A 45 -25.34 -24.70 -1.84
CA TRP A 45 -25.65 -23.68 -0.83
C TRP A 45 -27.16 -23.53 -0.63
N THR A 46 -27.63 -23.77 0.60
CA THR A 46 -29.01 -23.50 1.01
C THR A 46 -29.09 -22.17 1.75
N VAL A 47 -30.08 -21.34 1.41
CA VAL A 47 -30.33 -20.04 2.06
C VAL A 47 -31.62 -20.11 2.88
N SER A 48 -31.57 -19.64 4.13
CA SER A 48 -32.70 -19.56 5.04
C SER A 48 -32.68 -18.26 5.83
N VAL A 49 -33.81 -17.84 6.38
CA VAL A 49 -33.91 -16.60 7.18
C VAL A 49 -33.21 -16.80 8.52
N ALA A 50 -32.16 -16.02 8.78
CA ALA A 50 -31.46 -16.05 10.07
C ALA A 50 -32.35 -15.48 11.18
N SER A 51 -32.50 -16.23 12.27
CA SER A 51 -33.28 -15.84 13.45
C SER A 51 -32.70 -16.45 14.72
N GLY A 52 -33.15 -16.00 15.89
CA GLY A 52 -32.74 -16.54 17.19
C GLY A 52 -31.21 -16.57 17.35
N TYR A 53 -30.69 -17.67 17.88
CA TYR A 53 -29.24 -17.87 18.03
C TYR A 53 -28.46 -17.90 16.71
N SER A 54 -29.07 -18.24 15.58
CA SER A 54 -28.37 -18.20 14.28
C SER A 54 -28.03 -16.76 13.90
N LEU A 55 -28.99 -15.83 14.07
CA LEU A 55 -28.78 -14.39 13.83
C LEU A 55 -27.83 -13.76 14.85
N LEU A 56 -27.83 -14.22 16.11
CA LEU A 56 -26.91 -13.73 17.15
C LEU A 56 -25.47 -14.27 17.02
N ARG A 57 -25.26 -15.37 16.27
CA ARG A 57 -23.94 -15.99 16.08
C ARG A 57 -23.28 -15.63 14.75
N ASP A 58 -24.03 -15.11 13.79
CA ASP A 58 -23.49 -14.58 12.54
C ASP A 58 -22.90 -13.17 12.74
N PRO A 59 -21.57 -12.98 12.64
CA PRO A 59 -20.94 -11.66 12.85
C PRO A 59 -21.23 -10.66 11.74
N HIS A 60 -21.79 -11.08 10.58
CA HIS A 60 -22.23 -10.16 9.53
C HIS A 60 -23.57 -9.48 9.87
N HIS A 61 -24.44 -10.19 10.59
CA HIS A 61 -25.82 -9.74 10.87
C HIS A 61 -26.08 -9.39 12.34
N ASN A 62 -25.23 -9.81 13.28
CA ASN A 62 -25.39 -9.56 14.70
C ASN A 62 -25.18 -8.08 15.08
N LYS A 63 -26.24 -7.43 15.60
CA LYS A 63 -26.24 -6.04 16.09
C LYS A 63 -25.99 -5.91 17.61
N GLY A 64 -25.77 -7.03 18.30
CA GLY A 64 -25.63 -7.08 19.76
C GLY A 64 -26.88 -6.52 20.44
N LEU A 65 -26.71 -5.43 21.20
CA LEU A 65 -27.83 -4.77 21.88
C LEU A 65 -28.53 -3.69 21.03
N ALA A 66 -28.10 -3.46 19.78
CA ALA A 66 -28.71 -2.50 18.85
C ALA A 66 -29.86 -3.07 18.00
N PHE A 67 -30.23 -4.36 18.18
CA PHE A 67 -31.53 -4.84 17.69
C PHE A 67 -32.65 -4.07 18.39
N ASN A 68 -33.53 -3.42 17.63
CA ASN A 68 -34.69 -2.70 18.17
C ASN A 68 -35.84 -3.68 18.49
N GLU A 69 -36.88 -3.21 19.19
CA GLU A 69 -37.98 -4.07 19.66
C GLU A 69 -38.66 -4.85 18.52
N LYS A 70 -38.91 -4.22 17.36
CA LYS A 70 -39.52 -4.87 16.20
C LYS A 70 -38.63 -5.95 15.61
N GLU A 71 -37.33 -5.69 15.50
CA GLU A 71 -36.34 -6.70 15.06
C GLU A 71 -36.22 -7.86 16.05
N ARG A 72 -36.34 -7.59 17.36
CA ARG A 72 -36.31 -8.63 18.41
C ARG A 72 -37.55 -9.52 18.38
N ASP A 73 -38.70 -8.96 18.05
CA ASP A 73 -39.95 -9.72 17.93
C ASP A 73 -40.00 -10.50 16.59
N ALA A 74 -39.64 -9.86 15.46
CA ALA A 74 -39.65 -10.47 14.13
C ALA A 74 -38.64 -11.62 13.97
N HIS A 75 -37.44 -11.50 14.56
CA HIS A 75 -36.38 -12.51 14.44
C HIS A 75 -36.22 -13.40 15.68
N TYR A 76 -37.26 -13.53 16.51
CA TYR A 76 -37.28 -14.41 17.69
C TYR A 76 -36.10 -14.19 18.67
N LEU A 77 -35.72 -12.93 18.91
CA LEU A 77 -34.67 -12.52 19.86
C LEU A 77 -35.23 -12.08 21.22
N ARG A 78 -36.55 -11.89 21.35
CA ARG A 78 -37.21 -11.51 22.61
C ARG A 78 -36.91 -12.57 23.68
N GLY A 79 -36.33 -12.16 24.80
CA GLY A 79 -35.87 -13.06 25.87
C GLY A 79 -34.44 -13.61 25.71
N LEU A 80 -33.84 -13.56 24.50
CA LEU A 80 -32.42 -13.88 24.30
C LEU A 80 -31.50 -12.69 24.60
N LEU A 81 -32.04 -11.46 24.58
CA LEU A 81 -31.34 -10.22 24.89
C LEU A 81 -32.00 -9.50 26.08
N PRO A 82 -31.23 -8.86 26.98
CA PRO A 82 -31.79 -8.05 28.07
C PRO A 82 -32.60 -6.86 27.53
N PRO A 83 -33.56 -6.29 28.30
CA PRO A 83 -34.47 -5.26 27.80
C PRO A 83 -33.81 -3.99 27.25
N ALA A 84 -32.58 -3.67 27.68
CA ALA A 84 -31.84 -2.52 27.18
C ALA A 84 -31.55 -2.62 25.68
N ILE A 85 -31.89 -1.55 24.95
CA ILE A 85 -31.41 -1.29 23.59
C ILE A 85 -30.25 -0.30 23.70
N ILE A 86 -29.14 -0.59 23.02
CA ILE A 86 -27.91 0.23 23.08
C ILE A 86 -27.47 0.53 21.65
N SER A 87 -27.46 1.81 21.29
CA SER A 87 -27.08 2.28 19.95
C SER A 87 -25.63 1.94 19.60
N GLN A 88 -25.30 2.00 18.31
CA GLN A 88 -23.97 1.65 17.81
C GLN A 88 -22.87 2.50 18.47
N GLU A 89 -23.08 3.80 18.58
CA GLU A 89 -22.14 4.77 19.16
C GLU A 89 -21.91 4.50 20.66
N LEU A 90 -22.93 4.04 21.39
CA LEU A 90 -22.82 3.69 22.80
C LEU A 90 -22.20 2.29 23.02
N GLN A 91 -22.33 1.37 22.06
CA GLN A 91 -21.55 0.13 22.04
C GLN A 91 -20.07 0.42 21.73
N GLU A 92 -19.77 1.24 20.72
CA GLU A 92 -18.42 1.69 20.38
C GLU A 92 -17.76 2.43 21.56
N LYS A 93 -18.47 3.33 22.23
CA LYS A 93 -17.98 4.03 23.44
C LYS A 93 -17.65 3.08 24.59
N LYS A 94 -18.46 2.03 24.80
CA LYS A 94 -18.17 0.98 25.80
C LYS A 94 -16.96 0.14 25.42
N LEU A 95 -16.90 -0.34 24.17
CA LEU A 95 -15.78 -1.13 23.66
C LEU A 95 -14.47 -0.33 23.73
N MET A 96 -14.48 0.95 23.36
CA MET A 96 -13.31 1.83 23.46
C MET A 96 -12.90 2.16 24.89
N HIS A 97 -13.82 2.11 25.86
CA HIS A 97 -13.45 2.23 27.28
C HIS A 97 -12.70 0.98 27.76
N SER A 98 -13.20 -0.23 27.42
CA SER A 98 -12.52 -1.48 27.77
C SER A 98 -11.22 -1.72 26.98
N LEU A 99 -11.14 -1.33 25.71
CA LEU A 99 -9.91 -1.45 24.91
C LEU A 99 -8.78 -0.54 25.44
N ARG A 100 -9.11 0.53 26.17
CA ARG A 100 -8.13 1.39 26.85
C ARG A 100 -7.67 0.84 28.22
N GLN A 101 -8.11 -0.37 28.58
CA GLN A 101 -7.73 -1.09 29.80
C GLN A 101 -6.85 -2.33 29.49
N TYR A 102 -6.26 -2.41 28.29
CA TYR A 102 -5.32 -3.46 27.88
C TYR A 102 -3.96 -2.87 27.52
N ASP A 103 -2.90 -3.38 28.16
CA ASP A 103 -1.55 -2.78 28.12
C ASP A 103 -0.65 -3.25 26.95
N LEU A 104 -1.13 -4.12 26.05
CA LEU A 104 -0.30 -4.86 25.08
C LEU A 104 -0.63 -4.55 23.60
N PRO A 105 0.22 -3.83 22.85
CA PRO A 105 -0.11 -3.34 21.49
C PRO A 105 -0.05 -4.34 20.31
N LEU A 106 0.32 -5.61 20.52
CA LEU A 106 1.01 -6.45 19.51
C LEU A 106 0.16 -7.05 18.35
N HIS A 107 -0.95 -6.44 17.93
CA HIS A 107 -1.86 -7.01 16.89
C HIS A 107 -2.32 -6.01 15.81
N LYS A 108 -1.44 -5.12 15.31
CA LYS A 108 -1.86 -4.01 14.41
C LYS A 108 -1.03 -3.76 13.13
N TYR A 109 -0.01 -4.57 12.79
CA TYR A 109 1.10 -4.04 11.98
C TYR A 109 1.75 -4.95 10.92
N MET A 110 0.99 -5.66 10.07
CA MET A 110 1.59 -6.54 9.03
C MET A 110 0.99 -6.40 7.61
N ALA A 111 1.89 -6.54 6.61
CA ALA A 111 1.71 -6.62 5.14
C ALA A 111 1.40 -5.30 4.39
N MET A 112 2.41 -4.74 3.68
CA MET A 112 2.32 -3.39 3.07
C MET A 112 3.37 -3.05 1.97
N MET A 113 2.96 -3.05 0.68
CA MET A 113 3.43 -2.17 -0.46
C MET A 113 4.90 -2.16 -0.99
N GLU A 114 5.03 -1.94 -2.32
CA GLU A 114 6.13 -1.37 -3.16
C GLU A 114 5.49 -0.98 -4.54
N LEU A 115 6.10 -0.40 -5.60
CA LEU A 115 6.96 0.78 -5.89
C LEU A 115 6.80 1.06 -7.45
N GLU A 116 7.24 2.10 -8.18
CA GLU A 116 8.03 3.34 -7.98
C GLU A 116 7.48 4.52 -8.86
N SER A 117 8.18 5.04 -9.89
CA SER A 117 7.82 6.27 -10.65
C SER A 117 8.27 6.29 -12.14
N LYS A 118 8.15 7.44 -12.85
CA LYS A 118 8.49 7.63 -14.27
C LYS A 118 9.53 8.74 -14.55
N ILE A 119 10.81 8.38 -14.51
CA ILE A 119 11.93 9.10 -15.13
C ILE A 119 12.76 8.04 -15.91
N PRO A 120 13.45 8.35 -17.03
CA PRO A 120 14.31 7.40 -17.70
C PRO A 120 15.29 6.74 -16.71
N LEU A 121 15.11 5.44 -16.48
CA LEU A 121 15.47 4.78 -15.23
C LEU A 121 16.96 4.89 -14.86
N GLU A 122 17.84 4.87 -15.86
CA GLU A 122 19.29 5.03 -15.72
C GLU A 122 19.73 6.46 -15.36
N GLU A 123 18.91 7.48 -15.63
CA GLU A 123 19.20 8.86 -15.23
C GLU A 123 18.72 9.15 -13.80
N THR A 124 17.59 8.56 -13.39
CA THR A 124 17.13 8.55 -11.99
C THR A 124 18.19 7.88 -11.10
N ARG A 125 18.66 6.69 -11.50
CA ARG A 125 19.62 5.87 -10.76
C ARG A 125 20.89 6.63 -10.36
N LYS A 126 21.46 7.47 -11.25
CA LYS A 126 22.69 8.24 -11.00
C LYS A 126 22.62 9.19 -9.79
N LYS A 127 21.42 9.55 -9.34
CA LYS A 127 21.20 10.44 -8.19
C LYS A 127 20.89 9.68 -6.89
N ILE A 128 20.74 8.35 -6.97
CA ILE A 128 20.35 7.47 -5.87
C ILE A 128 21.55 6.58 -5.51
N TRP A 129 22.03 6.72 -4.28
CA TRP A 129 23.18 5.99 -3.75
C TRP A 129 22.73 5.09 -2.60
N LEU A 130 23.29 3.88 -2.54
CA LEU A 130 22.91 2.87 -1.55
C LEU A 130 24.14 2.43 -0.73
N VAL A 131 23.94 2.23 0.57
CA VAL A 131 24.92 1.67 1.50
C VAL A 131 24.38 0.35 2.03
N ASP A 132 25.18 -0.71 2.01
CA ASP A 132 24.85 -2.00 2.63
C ASP A 132 25.85 -2.37 3.74
N SER A 133 25.73 -3.59 4.28
CA SER A 133 26.59 -4.08 5.37
C SER A 133 28.08 -4.22 5.03
N LYS A 134 28.51 -3.88 3.81
CA LYS A 134 29.92 -3.76 3.40
C LYS A 134 30.31 -2.34 2.97
N GLY A 135 29.43 -1.35 3.19
CA GLY A 135 29.62 0.05 2.81
C GLY A 135 28.86 0.46 1.53
N LEU A 136 29.29 1.56 0.93
CA LEU A 136 28.73 2.15 -0.28
C LEU A 136 28.77 1.18 -1.47
N ILE A 137 27.66 1.09 -2.20
CA ILE A 137 27.51 0.27 -3.41
C ILE A 137 28.13 1.03 -4.59
N VAL A 138 29.23 0.47 -5.14
CA VAL A 138 30.07 1.10 -6.18
C VAL A 138 30.48 0.09 -7.25
N ASN A 139 30.85 0.57 -8.44
CA ASN A 139 31.15 -0.25 -9.62
C ASN A 139 32.32 -1.24 -9.39
N SER A 140 33.32 -0.88 -8.59
CA SER A 140 34.42 -1.78 -8.21
C SER A 140 33.99 -3.00 -7.39
N ARG A 141 32.81 -2.95 -6.75
CA ARG A 141 32.22 -4.10 -6.01
C ARG A 141 31.32 -4.98 -6.88
N LYS A 142 31.00 -4.59 -8.12
CA LYS A 142 29.82 -5.02 -8.89
C LYS A 142 29.67 -6.52 -9.09
N GLU A 143 30.76 -7.27 -9.21
CA GLU A 143 30.71 -8.73 -9.35
C GLU A 143 30.41 -9.48 -8.04
N SER A 144 30.57 -8.82 -6.89
CA SER A 144 30.17 -9.36 -5.58
C SER A 144 28.73 -9.01 -5.17
N LEU A 145 27.99 -8.28 -6.00
CA LEU A 145 26.64 -7.79 -5.69
C LEU A 145 25.54 -8.70 -6.22
N GLN A 146 24.45 -8.84 -5.45
CA GLN A 146 23.20 -9.40 -5.94
C GLN A 146 22.67 -8.63 -7.16
N HIS A 147 21.98 -9.30 -8.09
CA HIS A 147 21.52 -8.71 -9.36
C HIS A 147 20.77 -7.38 -9.17
N PHE A 148 19.83 -7.31 -8.23
CA PHE A 148 19.03 -6.11 -7.95
C PHE A 148 19.85 -4.91 -7.43
N LYS A 149 21.07 -5.13 -6.93
CA LYS A 149 22.01 -4.06 -6.53
C LYS A 149 22.88 -3.53 -7.67
N LYS A 150 23.11 -4.33 -8.73
CA LYS A 150 24.02 -3.95 -9.83
C LYS A 150 23.65 -2.65 -10.57
N PRO A 151 22.37 -2.22 -10.70
CA PRO A 151 22.00 -0.93 -11.30
C PRO A 151 22.32 0.32 -10.45
N TRP A 152 22.68 0.15 -9.18
CA TRP A 152 23.03 1.24 -8.25
C TRP A 152 24.54 1.31 -7.98
N ALA A 153 25.32 0.47 -8.67
CA ALA A 153 26.78 0.36 -8.54
C ALA A 153 27.47 1.38 -9.46
N HIS A 154 27.41 2.64 -9.06
CA HIS A 154 27.98 3.79 -9.78
C HIS A 154 29.51 3.88 -9.63
N GLU A 155 30.14 4.71 -10.45
CA GLU A 155 31.57 5.01 -10.35
C GLU A 155 31.84 5.96 -9.17
N HIS A 156 32.49 5.44 -8.12
CA HIS A 156 32.96 6.16 -6.94
C HIS A 156 33.97 5.27 -6.20
N GLU A 157 34.86 5.88 -5.40
CA GLU A 157 35.75 5.14 -4.50
C GLU A 157 34.99 4.33 -3.44
N PRO A 158 35.52 3.19 -2.97
CA PRO A 158 34.90 2.43 -1.89
C PRO A 158 34.84 3.23 -0.57
N VAL A 159 33.66 3.30 0.04
CA VAL A 159 33.47 3.92 1.36
C VAL A 159 32.80 2.92 2.30
N HIS A 160 33.39 2.68 3.48
CA HIS A 160 33.02 1.54 4.33
C HIS A 160 31.95 1.83 5.40
N ASN A 161 31.67 3.09 5.71
CA ASN A 161 30.69 3.49 6.73
C ASN A 161 29.74 4.59 6.22
N LEU A 162 28.60 4.77 6.90
CA LEU A 162 27.56 5.71 6.48
C LEU A 162 27.98 7.18 6.63
N LEU A 163 28.72 7.53 7.69
CA LEU A 163 29.13 8.90 7.97
C LEU A 163 30.01 9.47 6.85
N ASP A 164 31.00 8.70 6.41
CA ASP A 164 31.90 9.12 5.33
C ASP A 164 31.21 9.05 3.96
N ALA A 165 30.24 8.15 3.77
CA ALA A 165 29.39 8.14 2.58
C ALA A 165 28.52 9.41 2.49
N VAL A 166 27.94 9.87 3.60
CA VAL A 166 27.19 11.13 3.69
C VAL A 166 28.11 12.34 3.42
N LYS A 167 29.34 12.36 3.95
CA LYS A 167 30.32 13.44 3.68
C LYS A 167 30.79 13.48 2.21
N ALA A 168 30.95 12.31 1.57
CA ALA A 168 31.42 12.20 0.20
C ALA A 168 30.32 12.52 -0.83
N ILE A 169 29.16 11.84 -0.72
CA ILE A 169 28.03 11.97 -1.66
C ILE A 169 27.25 13.28 -1.46
N LYS A 170 27.26 13.83 -0.23
CA LYS A 170 26.49 15.03 0.18
C LYS A 170 25.01 14.98 -0.22
N PRO A 171 24.27 13.92 0.17
CA PRO A 171 22.88 13.74 -0.24
C PRO A 171 21.95 14.82 0.33
N THR A 172 20.90 15.17 -0.41
CA THR A 172 19.82 16.06 0.07
C THR A 172 18.75 15.32 0.87
N ALA A 173 18.66 14.00 0.67
CA ALA A 173 17.73 13.10 1.34
C ALA A 173 18.46 11.85 1.82
N LEU A 174 18.17 11.43 3.06
CA LEU A 174 18.74 10.24 3.70
C LEU A 174 17.60 9.33 4.14
N ILE A 175 17.54 8.13 3.55
CA ILE A 175 16.47 7.16 3.76
C ILE A 175 17.05 5.88 4.38
N GLY A 176 16.48 5.47 5.50
CA GLY A 176 16.89 4.32 6.30
C GLY A 176 15.90 3.18 6.13
N THR A 177 16.36 2.08 5.53
CA THR A 177 15.61 0.82 5.36
C THR A 177 16.49 -0.36 5.79
N SER A 178 17.26 -0.17 6.86
CA SER A 178 18.36 -1.05 7.25
C SER A 178 17.94 -2.26 8.10
N GLY A 179 16.83 -2.14 8.84
CA GLY A 179 16.45 -3.05 9.91
C GLY A 179 17.34 -2.97 11.16
N VAL A 180 18.20 -1.94 11.27
CA VAL A 180 19.18 -1.77 12.35
C VAL A 180 19.07 -0.37 12.98
N GLY A 181 18.57 -0.33 14.21
CA GLY A 181 18.34 0.91 14.93
C GLY A 181 19.61 1.70 15.25
N LYS A 182 19.44 3.02 15.42
CA LYS A 182 20.49 3.99 15.80
C LYS A 182 21.69 4.09 14.83
N THR A 183 21.50 3.71 13.57
CA THR A 183 22.54 3.84 12.52
C THR A 183 22.63 5.25 11.93
N PHE A 184 21.61 6.10 12.07
CA PHE A 184 21.72 7.54 11.83
C PHE A 184 22.19 8.20 13.14
N THR A 185 23.49 8.08 13.42
CA THR A 185 24.10 8.67 14.62
C THR A 185 24.06 10.20 14.56
N LYS A 186 24.33 10.84 15.70
CA LYS A 186 24.41 12.30 15.80
C LYS A 186 25.32 12.91 14.73
N GLU A 187 26.49 12.32 14.52
CA GLU A 187 27.48 12.77 13.55
C GLU A 187 26.98 12.65 12.11
N VAL A 188 26.15 11.64 11.80
CA VAL A 188 25.54 11.44 10.48
C VAL A 188 24.48 12.50 10.21
N VAL A 189 23.66 12.82 11.22
CA VAL A 189 22.57 13.79 11.13
C VAL A 189 23.10 15.24 11.10
N GLU A 190 24.07 15.57 11.95
CA GLU A 190 24.78 16.86 11.90
C GLU A 190 25.56 17.02 10.57
N ALA A 191 26.16 15.95 10.04
CA ALA A 191 26.82 16.00 8.73
C ALA A 191 25.84 16.37 7.61
N ILE A 192 24.71 15.68 7.45
CA ILE A 192 23.74 16.04 6.40
C ILE A 192 23.11 17.42 6.61
N ALA A 193 22.92 17.85 7.87
CA ALA A 193 22.40 19.19 8.20
C ALA A 193 23.42 20.33 8.03
N SER A 194 24.71 20.03 7.90
CA SER A 194 25.78 21.02 7.68
C SER A 194 25.81 21.59 6.26
N PHE A 195 25.39 20.79 5.26
CA PHE A 195 25.36 21.21 3.85
C PHE A 195 23.95 21.27 3.24
N ASN A 196 22.91 20.87 3.97
CA ASN A 196 21.51 21.08 3.59
C ASN A 196 20.82 22.07 4.52
N GLN A 197 20.14 23.07 3.95
CA GLN A 197 19.31 24.01 4.73
C GLN A 197 18.08 23.31 5.33
N LYS A 198 17.44 22.41 4.59
CA LYS A 198 16.35 21.52 5.05
C LYS A 198 16.61 20.09 4.57
N PRO A 199 17.35 19.25 5.32
CA PRO A 199 17.57 17.85 4.93
C PRO A 199 16.28 17.03 5.06
N LEU A 200 16.02 16.13 4.10
CA LEU A 200 14.99 15.11 4.24
C LEU A 200 15.60 13.88 4.94
N ILE A 201 15.04 13.46 6.06
CA ILE A 201 15.51 12.31 6.85
C ILE A 201 14.34 11.36 7.09
N MET A 202 14.46 10.13 6.62
CA MET A 202 13.39 9.13 6.68
C MET A 202 13.89 7.85 7.38
N ALA A 203 13.50 7.62 8.64
CA ALA A 203 13.89 6.45 9.43
C ALA A 203 12.81 5.37 9.33
N LEU A 204 12.83 4.58 8.24
CA LEU A 204 11.70 3.73 7.83
C LEU A 204 11.74 2.32 8.41
N SER A 205 12.80 1.94 9.12
CA SER A 205 12.87 0.63 9.77
C SER A 205 11.84 0.49 10.90
N ASN A 206 11.32 -0.73 11.05
CA ASN A 206 10.27 -1.09 12.00
C ASN A 206 10.69 -2.33 12.80
N PRO A 207 10.25 -2.49 14.06
CA PRO A 207 9.51 -1.53 14.89
C PRO A 207 10.41 -0.37 15.36
N THR A 208 9.90 0.52 16.22
CA THR A 208 10.60 1.72 16.73
C THR A 208 12.02 1.46 17.25
N SER A 209 12.30 0.29 17.85
CA SER A 209 13.63 -0.10 18.33
C SER A 209 14.66 -0.34 17.21
N GLN A 210 14.21 -0.50 15.97
CA GLN A 210 15.05 -0.60 14.77
C GLN A 210 15.05 0.68 13.93
N SER A 211 14.37 1.75 14.36
CA SER A 211 14.38 3.05 13.68
C SER A 211 15.80 3.61 13.64
N GLU A 212 16.26 4.06 12.47
CA GLU A 212 17.63 4.53 12.28
C GLU A 212 18.01 5.71 13.18
N CYS A 213 17.05 6.58 13.50
CA CYS A 213 17.04 7.51 14.63
C CYS A 213 15.59 7.78 15.06
N THR A 214 15.40 8.48 16.18
CA THR A 214 14.09 8.98 16.65
C THR A 214 13.77 10.37 16.10
N ALA A 215 12.49 10.77 16.17
CA ALA A 215 12.07 12.12 15.78
C ALA A 215 12.76 13.21 16.63
N GLU A 216 12.89 12.99 17.95
CA GLU A 216 13.54 13.94 18.86
C GLU A 216 15.03 14.13 18.52
N GLU A 217 15.75 13.03 18.27
CA GLU A 217 17.13 13.05 17.79
C GLU A 217 17.25 13.80 16.45
N ALA A 218 16.37 13.49 15.47
CA ALA A 218 16.40 14.11 14.15
C ALA A 218 16.12 15.62 14.18
N TYR A 219 15.13 16.09 14.95
CA TYR A 219 14.88 17.53 15.07
C TYR A 219 15.98 18.23 15.89
N THR A 220 16.44 17.64 16.98
CA THR A 220 17.47 18.25 17.85
C THR A 220 18.81 18.40 17.12
N TRP A 221 19.29 17.35 16.45
CA TRP A 221 20.58 17.35 15.75
C TRP A 221 20.55 18.09 14.40
N THR A 222 19.38 18.59 13.98
CA THR A 222 19.25 19.48 12.81
C THR A 222 18.70 20.85 13.15
N GLU A 223 18.66 21.24 14.43
CA GLU A 223 18.19 22.55 14.89
C GLU A 223 16.73 22.87 14.44
N GLY A 224 15.89 21.83 14.35
CA GLY A 224 14.51 21.92 13.85
C GLY A 224 14.39 22.09 12.33
N ARG A 225 15.47 21.90 11.58
CA ARG A 225 15.52 22.12 10.13
C ARG A 225 15.19 20.89 9.28
N ALA A 226 15.29 19.68 9.84
CA ALA A 226 14.95 18.45 9.10
C ALA A 226 13.46 18.38 8.74
N ILE A 227 13.20 17.85 7.54
CA ILE A 227 11.92 17.25 7.19
C ILE A 227 12.02 15.78 7.60
N PHE A 228 11.32 15.38 8.67
CA PHE A 228 11.44 14.03 9.24
C PHE A 228 10.18 13.18 9.04
N ALA A 229 10.40 11.92 8.68
CA ALA A 229 9.38 10.88 8.67
C ALA A 229 9.93 9.54 9.16
N SER A 230 9.07 8.68 9.66
CA SER A 230 9.45 7.38 10.24
C SER A 230 8.50 6.25 9.85
N GLY A 231 9.01 5.03 9.85
CA GLY A 231 8.19 3.83 9.61
C GLY A 231 7.23 3.58 10.76
N SER A 232 7.75 3.56 11.99
CA SER A 232 6.97 3.47 13.23
C SER A 232 6.56 4.88 13.73
N PRO A 233 5.45 5.01 14.48
CA PRO A 233 5.02 6.31 14.99
C PRO A 233 5.94 6.82 16.11
N PHE A 234 6.09 8.14 16.18
CA PHE A 234 6.68 8.88 17.28
C PHE A 234 5.69 9.97 17.75
N ASP A 235 5.79 10.37 19.01
CA ASP A 235 5.02 11.49 19.55
C ASP A 235 5.50 12.85 18.97
N PRO A 236 4.69 13.92 19.05
CA PRO A 236 5.12 15.27 18.66
C PRO A 236 6.32 15.76 19.47
N VAL A 237 7.21 16.51 18.82
CA VAL A 237 8.43 17.05 19.41
C VAL A 237 8.35 18.56 19.50
N GLU A 238 8.51 19.12 20.69
CA GLU A 238 8.65 20.56 20.90
C GLU A 238 10.13 20.96 20.79
N PHE A 239 10.47 21.82 19.82
CA PHE A 239 11.83 22.34 19.64
C PHE A 239 11.81 23.86 19.42
N ASN A 240 12.55 24.60 20.25
CA ASN A 240 12.62 26.08 20.24
C ASN A 240 11.23 26.78 20.21
N GLY A 241 10.24 26.21 20.91
CA GLY A 241 8.88 26.76 20.98
C GLY A 241 8.01 26.47 19.75
N LYS A 242 8.46 25.59 18.84
CA LYS A 242 7.66 25.05 17.75
C LYS A 242 7.38 23.56 17.98
N SER A 243 6.11 23.18 17.83
CA SER A 243 5.66 21.79 17.77
C SER A 243 5.89 21.20 16.38
N PHE A 244 6.50 20.02 16.32
CA PHE A 244 6.69 19.24 15.11
C PHE A 244 5.97 17.89 15.23
N VAL A 245 5.08 17.58 14.29
CA VAL A 245 4.37 16.30 14.25
C VAL A 245 5.02 15.41 13.19
N PRO A 246 5.84 14.40 13.57
CA PRO A 246 6.58 13.58 12.62
C PRO A 246 5.63 12.75 11.74
N GLY A 247 5.88 12.75 10.43
CA GLY A 247 5.05 12.01 9.48
C GLY A 247 5.32 10.51 9.55
N GLN A 248 4.29 9.68 9.81
CA GLN A 248 4.46 8.23 9.69
C GLN A 248 4.31 7.78 8.23
N ALA A 249 5.37 7.20 7.67
CA ALA A 249 5.41 6.59 6.34
C ALA A 249 4.70 5.22 6.36
N ASN A 250 3.39 5.24 6.56
CA ASN A 250 2.57 4.05 6.69
C ASN A 250 1.76 3.78 5.42
N ASN A 251 2.03 2.66 4.74
CA ASN A 251 1.44 2.35 3.45
C ASN A 251 -0.08 2.03 3.50
N ALA A 252 -0.69 2.03 4.68
CA ALA A 252 -2.15 2.07 4.86
C ALA A 252 -2.78 3.34 4.27
N TYR A 253 -2.01 4.40 3.98
CA TYR A 253 -2.47 5.49 3.11
C TYR A 253 -2.76 5.01 1.67
N ILE A 254 -1.94 4.09 1.13
CA ILE A 254 -1.95 3.69 -0.28
C ILE A 254 -2.83 2.46 -0.51
N PHE A 255 -2.58 1.33 0.17
CA PHE A 255 -3.17 0.06 -0.24
C PHE A 255 -4.71 0.00 -0.22
N PRO A 256 -5.45 0.66 0.71
CA PRO A 256 -6.91 0.65 0.69
C PRO A 256 -7.46 1.41 -0.52
N GLY A 257 -6.90 2.59 -0.83
CA GLY A 257 -7.27 3.37 -2.01
C GLY A 257 -6.90 2.67 -3.32
N LEU A 258 -5.70 2.10 -3.40
CA LEU A 258 -5.23 1.34 -4.56
C LEU A 258 -6.13 0.13 -4.85
N GLY A 259 -6.32 -0.75 -3.86
CA GLY A 259 -7.16 -1.94 -4.02
C GLY A 259 -8.62 -1.58 -4.36
N PHE A 260 -9.15 -0.54 -3.74
CA PHE A 260 -10.50 -0.06 -4.03
C PHE A 260 -10.62 0.55 -5.43
N GLY A 261 -9.63 1.31 -5.89
CA GLY A 261 -9.57 1.86 -7.25
C GLY A 261 -9.63 0.77 -8.33
N LEU A 262 -8.83 -0.29 -8.16
CA LEU A 262 -8.84 -1.47 -9.03
C LEU A 262 -10.23 -2.15 -9.05
N VAL A 263 -10.88 -2.31 -7.89
CA VAL A 263 -12.20 -2.93 -7.77
C VAL A 263 -13.30 -2.08 -8.41
N ILE A 264 -13.31 -0.76 -8.20
CA ILE A 264 -14.38 0.10 -8.73
C ILE A 264 -14.28 0.31 -10.24
N SER A 265 -13.09 0.23 -10.85
CA SER A 265 -12.92 0.24 -12.31
C SER A 265 -13.01 -1.15 -12.95
N GLY A 266 -12.96 -2.24 -12.16
CA GLY A 266 -12.81 -3.59 -12.67
C GLY A 266 -11.50 -3.76 -13.44
N ALA A 267 -10.38 -3.31 -12.87
CA ALA A 267 -9.07 -3.42 -13.48
C ALA A 267 -8.60 -4.89 -13.57
N ILE A 268 -8.25 -5.35 -14.78
CA ILE A 268 -7.80 -6.75 -14.99
C ILE A 268 -6.31 -6.97 -14.69
N ARG A 269 -5.51 -5.90 -14.58
CA ARG A 269 -4.07 -5.91 -14.25
C ARG A 269 -3.73 -4.67 -13.44
N VAL A 270 -2.71 -4.78 -12.60
CA VAL A 270 -2.01 -3.63 -12.00
C VAL A 270 -0.89 -3.20 -12.94
N HIS A 271 -0.58 -1.90 -12.97
CA HIS A 271 0.53 -1.30 -13.72
C HIS A 271 1.20 -0.24 -12.85
N ASP A 272 2.51 -0.03 -12.99
CA ASP A 272 3.30 0.83 -12.09
C ASP A 272 2.78 2.28 -12.05
N ASP A 273 2.29 2.79 -13.18
CA ASP A 273 1.49 4.01 -13.32
C ASP A 273 0.38 4.19 -12.25
N MET A 274 -0.24 3.11 -11.79
CA MET A 274 -1.30 3.15 -10.77
C MET A 274 -0.70 3.35 -9.38
N LEU A 275 0.50 2.84 -9.13
CA LEU A 275 1.25 3.05 -7.89
C LEU A 275 1.76 4.49 -7.84
N LEU A 276 2.26 5.02 -8.97
CA LEU A 276 2.59 6.44 -9.13
C LEU A 276 1.35 7.32 -8.92
N ALA A 277 0.23 7.05 -9.60
CA ALA A 277 -1.00 7.82 -9.45
C ALA A 277 -1.58 7.76 -8.02
N ALA A 278 -1.36 6.66 -7.29
CA ALA A 278 -1.72 6.57 -5.88
C ALA A 278 -0.81 7.43 -4.98
N SER A 279 0.50 7.45 -5.26
CA SER A 279 1.47 8.29 -4.56
C SER A 279 1.26 9.79 -4.81
N GLU A 280 0.99 10.18 -6.06
CA GLU A 280 0.63 11.56 -6.45
C GLU A 280 -0.68 11.99 -5.77
N ALA A 281 -1.70 11.13 -5.77
CA ALA A 281 -2.97 11.40 -5.11
C ALA A 281 -2.84 11.53 -3.58
N LEU A 282 -1.94 10.76 -2.94
CA LEU A 282 -1.63 10.91 -1.52
C LEU A 282 -0.92 12.23 -1.22
N ALA A 283 0.11 12.58 -2.00
CA ALA A 283 0.84 13.83 -1.86
C ALA A 283 -0.09 15.04 -2.02
N GLY A 284 -1.03 14.98 -2.99
CA GLY A 284 -2.08 15.98 -3.21
C GLY A 284 -3.17 16.05 -2.12
N GLN A 285 -3.04 15.34 -0.99
CA GLN A 285 -3.86 15.55 0.21
C GLN A 285 -3.09 16.26 1.35
N VAL A 286 -1.79 16.52 1.18
CA VAL A 286 -1.00 17.37 2.10
C VAL A 286 -1.36 18.84 1.83
N THR A 287 -1.50 19.65 2.89
CA THR A 287 -1.81 21.08 2.83
C THR A 287 -0.67 21.89 3.42
N ASP A 288 -0.62 23.19 3.16
CA ASP A 288 0.40 24.07 3.76
C ASP A 288 0.36 24.04 5.29
N GLU A 289 -0.82 23.91 5.90
CA GLU A 289 -1.00 23.73 7.35
C GLU A 289 -0.37 22.43 7.89
N HIS A 290 -0.36 21.36 7.09
CA HIS A 290 0.36 20.12 7.42
C HIS A 290 1.88 20.36 7.32
N CYS A 291 2.33 21.00 6.23
CA CYS A 291 3.74 21.33 6.00
C CYS A 291 4.32 22.24 7.11
N ASP A 292 3.57 23.24 7.57
CA ASP A 292 3.95 24.14 8.66
C ASP A 292 4.19 23.38 9.97
N LYS A 293 3.44 22.30 10.22
CA LYS A 293 3.58 21.40 11.38
C LYS A 293 4.66 20.31 11.18
N GLY A 294 5.36 20.32 10.05
CA GLY A 294 6.38 19.33 9.68
C GLY A 294 5.82 18.03 9.09
N MET A 295 4.51 17.95 8.84
CA MET A 295 3.84 16.73 8.39
C MET A 295 3.91 16.58 6.86
N ILE A 296 4.67 15.58 6.38
CA ILE A 296 4.68 15.20 4.96
C ILE A 296 3.61 14.16 4.56
N TYR A 297 2.76 13.76 5.51
CA TYR A 297 1.59 12.91 5.28
C TYR A 297 0.35 13.55 5.91
N PRO A 298 -0.84 13.47 5.28
CA PRO A 298 -2.07 14.01 5.84
C PRO A 298 -2.55 13.18 7.05
N PRO A 299 -3.32 13.76 8.01
CA PRO A 299 -3.78 13.03 9.19
C PRO A 299 -4.59 11.76 8.90
N LEU A 300 -4.30 10.66 9.61
CA LEU A 300 -5.03 9.39 9.54
C LEU A 300 -6.54 9.50 9.83
N SER A 301 -7.00 10.55 10.52
CA SER A 301 -8.42 10.84 10.70
C SER A 301 -9.17 11.02 9.37
N ASN A 302 -8.48 11.48 8.32
CA ASN A 302 -9.03 11.70 6.98
C ASN A 302 -8.91 10.47 6.07
N ILE A 303 -8.50 9.30 6.57
CA ILE A 303 -8.08 8.14 5.75
C ILE A 303 -9.12 7.68 4.72
N ARG A 304 -10.43 7.79 5.00
CA ARG A 304 -11.49 7.48 4.02
C ARG A 304 -11.51 8.48 2.85
N LYS A 305 -11.39 9.78 3.11
CA LYS A 305 -11.32 10.81 2.05
C LYS A 305 -10.06 10.62 1.20
N ILE A 306 -8.91 10.39 1.85
CA ILE A 306 -7.63 10.09 1.19
C ILE A 306 -7.77 8.85 0.29
N SER A 307 -8.33 7.77 0.83
CA SER A 307 -8.58 6.52 0.08
C SER A 307 -9.50 6.73 -1.13
N ALA A 308 -10.50 7.62 -1.03
CA ALA A 308 -11.39 7.95 -2.15
C ALA A 308 -10.67 8.69 -3.29
N HIS A 309 -9.78 9.64 -2.98
CA HIS A 309 -8.98 10.37 -3.98
C HIS A 309 -7.95 9.47 -4.66
N ILE A 310 -7.31 8.58 -3.88
CA ILE A 310 -6.39 7.56 -4.40
C ILE A 310 -7.14 6.56 -5.29
N ALA A 311 -8.29 6.04 -4.84
CA ALA A 311 -9.12 5.12 -5.63
C ALA A 311 -9.61 5.76 -6.94
N ALA A 312 -10.01 7.03 -6.91
CA ALA A 312 -10.40 7.77 -8.10
C ALA A 312 -9.24 7.94 -9.09
N SER A 313 -8.03 8.22 -8.62
CA SER A 313 -6.83 8.41 -9.45
C SER A 313 -6.34 7.08 -10.05
N VAL A 314 -6.35 6.00 -9.26
CA VAL A 314 -6.05 4.63 -9.73
C VAL A 314 -7.09 4.16 -10.74
N ALA A 315 -8.38 4.35 -10.48
CA ALA A 315 -9.44 4.04 -11.43
C ALA A 315 -9.28 4.85 -12.73
N ALA A 316 -8.99 6.15 -12.64
CA ALA A 316 -8.74 7.02 -13.79
C ALA A 316 -7.59 6.48 -14.66
N LYS A 317 -6.49 6.03 -14.04
CA LYS A 317 -5.35 5.43 -14.74
C LYS A 317 -5.68 4.06 -15.34
N ALA A 318 -6.52 3.25 -14.68
CA ALA A 318 -7.00 1.99 -15.25
C ALA A 318 -7.87 2.19 -16.51
N TYR A 319 -8.69 3.25 -16.56
CA TYR A 319 -9.40 3.64 -17.79
C TYR A 319 -8.46 4.17 -18.87
N GLU A 320 -7.46 4.99 -18.50
CA GLU A 320 -6.47 5.57 -19.42
C GLU A 320 -5.62 4.49 -20.12
N LEU A 321 -5.20 3.46 -19.38
CA LEU A 321 -4.40 2.34 -19.89
C LEU A 321 -5.23 1.24 -20.60
N GLY A 322 -6.56 1.41 -20.72
CA GLY A 322 -7.44 0.38 -21.29
C GLY A 322 -7.56 -0.91 -20.44
N LEU A 323 -7.22 -0.85 -19.16
CA LEU A 323 -7.20 -2.00 -18.24
C LEU A 323 -8.49 -2.15 -17.42
N ALA A 324 -9.38 -1.15 -17.45
CA ALA A 324 -10.67 -1.13 -16.74
C ALA A 324 -11.79 -1.76 -17.58
N THR A 325 -12.57 -2.67 -16.97
CA THR A 325 -13.69 -3.38 -17.62
C THR A 325 -15.06 -2.81 -17.31
N ARG A 326 -15.21 -2.02 -16.24
CA ARG A 326 -16.51 -1.40 -15.87
C ARG A 326 -16.76 -0.14 -16.69
N LEU A 327 -17.15 -0.35 -17.95
CA LEU A 327 -17.44 0.72 -18.90
C LEU A 327 -18.94 1.10 -18.87
N PRO A 328 -19.31 2.38 -19.12
CA PRO A 328 -18.43 3.53 -19.36
C PRO A 328 -17.82 4.10 -18.07
N ARG A 329 -16.71 4.83 -18.20
CA ARG A 329 -16.08 5.57 -17.09
C ARG A 329 -17.05 6.58 -16.46
N PRO A 330 -17.30 6.55 -15.14
CA PRO A 330 -18.05 7.59 -14.44
C PRO A 330 -17.41 8.97 -14.56
N SER A 331 -18.25 10.01 -14.68
CA SER A 331 -17.81 11.40 -14.86
C SER A 331 -17.09 11.98 -13.63
N ASP A 332 -17.53 11.59 -12.42
CA ASP A 332 -16.92 11.98 -11.15
C ASP A 332 -16.47 10.72 -10.41
N LEU A 333 -15.18 10.39 -10.55
CA LEU A 333 -14.60 9.18 -9.94
C LEU A 333 -14.43 9.30 -8.42
N VAL A 334 -14.36 10.51 -7.85
CA VAL A 334 -14.27 10.70 -6.39
C VAL A 334 -15.63 10.41 -5.76
N LYS A 335 -16.70 11.02 -6.27
CA LYS A 335 -18.07 10.71 -5.80
C LYS A 335 -18.46 9.25 -6.08
N TYR A 336 -18.01 8.67 -7.20
CA TYR A 336 -18.23 7.25 -7.46
C TYR A 336 -17.52 6.36 -6.43
N ALA A 337 -16.24 6.63 -6.14
CA ALA A 337 -15.50 5.94 -5.09
C ALA A 337 -16.20 6.09 -3.73
N GLU A 338 -16.56 7.30 -3.31
CA GLU A 338 -17.31 7.56 -2.07
C GLU A 338 -18.63 6.77 -2.01
N SER A 339 -19.40 6.72 -3.11
CA SER A 339 -20.67 5.98 -3.20
C SER A 339 -20.53 4.46 -3.11
N CYS A 340 -19.36 3.92 -3.47
CA CYS A 340 -19.06 2.49 -3.39
C CYS A 340 -18.41 2.06 -2.06
N MET A 341 -18.10 3.00 -1.14
CA MET A 341 -17.47 2.65 0.14
C MET A 341 -18.44 1.96 1.09
N TYR A 342 -17.99 0.87 1.72
CA TYR A 342 -18.75 0.24 2.80
C TYR A 342 -18.88 1.18 4.02
N THR A 343 -20.11 1.56 4.33
CA THR A 343 -20.49 2.25 5.58
C THR A 343 -20.89 1.23 6.64
N PRO A 344 -20.20 1.15 7.80
CA PRO A 344 -20.43 0.14 8.83
C PRO A 344 -21.62 0.45 9.76
N SER A 345 -22.57 1.29 9.34
CA SER A 345 -23.79 1.56 10.10
C SER A 345 -24.72 0.35 10.06
N TYR A 346 -25.21 -0.10 11.22
CA TYR A 346 -26.11 -1.25 11.29
C TYR A 346 -27.32 -1.09 10.36
N ARG A 347 -27.65 -2.15 9.62
CA ARG A 347 -28.87 -2.20 8.81
C ARG A 347 -30.12 -2.36 9.70
N SER A 348 -31.26 -1.96 9.16
CA SER A 348 -32.57 -2.29 9.72
C SER A 348 -33.07 -3.58 9.10
N TYR A 349 -33.42 -4.57 9.92
CA TYR A 349 -34.09 -5.79 9.48
C TYR A 349 -35.62 -5.63 9.59
N ARG A 350 -36.37 -6.62 9.08
CA ARG A 350 -37.84 -6.58 8.91
C ARG A 350 -38.47 -7.90 9.35
#